data_AF-A0A7S4MNM2-F1
#
_entry.id   AF-A0A7S4MNM2-F1
#
_cell.length_a   1.000
_cell.length_b   1.000
_cell.length_c   1.000
_cell.angle_alpha   90.00
_cell.angle_beta   90.00
_cell.angle_gamma   90.00
#
_symmetry.space_group_name_H-M   'P 1'
#
loop_
_entity.id
_entity.type
_entity.pdbx_description
1 polymer ?
#
loop_
_entity_poly.entity_id
_entity_poly.type
_entity_poly.pdbx_seq_one_letter_code
_entity_poly.pdbx_strand_id
1 'polypeptide(L)'
;SSSSIKNADSSSSSSSEKPRKKSAPSLSVLRSILVDVPLTVLFTLLVLAALIRHCYRGYVTTIVNSLRRGDTDNYGFYPEFNRDFTYYNRQCGPEDITTRDANDLMVHDDYTGAQAADAMMKHGAVVLKDILDQDTALELRRYLEGRHDIRDELPWHEKFYVEEDRLALGLGANDHPIISEALRQVGTHSTLRRALEGIVGPDPAVVEISTMTSMNGADDQGIHTDTDYFGASNLYGRTFLHSYTMFVALQDTTALMGATTLCPGTHWCLNEDMEEICLDNGAFEASSNGRTGK
;
A
#
# COMPACT_ATOMS: atom_id res chain seq x y z
N SER A 1 -34.30 4.38 -49.33
CA SER A 1 -35.74 4.20 -49.00
C SER A 1 -36.21 5.43 -48.25
N SER A 2 -36.72 6.51 -48.85
CA SER A 2 -37.73 6.75 -49.91
C SER A 2 -39.15 6.30 -49.55
N SER A 3 -39.92 7.26 -49.01
CA SER A 3 -41.39 7.45 -49.15
C SER A 3 -41.78 8.61 -48.20
N SER A 4 -41.78 9.90 -48.56
CA SER A 4 -42.66 10.61 -49.52
C SER A 4 -44.12 10.20 -49.45
N ILE A 5 -44.91 10.93 -48.65
CA ILE A 5 -46.31 11.26 -48.95
C ILE A 5 -46.53 12.74 -48.65
N LYS A 6 -46.75 13.50 -49.71
CA LYS A 6 -47.30 14.86 -49.73
C LYS A 6 -48.82 14.77 -49.62
N ASN A 7 -49.44 15.75 -48.95
CA ASN A 7 -50.75 16.36 -49.25
C ASN A 7 -50.73 17.69 -48.45
N ALA A 8 -50.57 18.87 -49.05
CA ALA A 8 -51.50 19.56 -49.94
C ALA A 8 -52.92 19.55 -49.37
N ASP A 9 -53.29 20.57 -48.60
CA ASP A 9 -54.45 21.36 -48.97
C ASP A 9 -54.44 22.76 -48.34
N SER A 10 -54.61 23.71 -49.24
CA SER A 10 -54.82 25.12 -49.05
C SER A 10 -56.29 25.39 -48.72
N SER A 11 -56.56 26.03 -47.59
CA SER A 11 -57.83 26.73 -47.39
C SER A 11 -57.61 27.99 -46.56
N SER A 12 -57.43 29.10 -47.29
CA SER A 12 -57.47 30.46 -46.77
C SER A 12 -58.89 30.80 -46.30
N SER A 13 -59.13 30.72 -45.00
CA SER A 13 -60.32 31.31 -44.37
C SER A 13 -59.91 32.56 -43.60
N SER A 14 -60.18 33.73 -44.19
CA SER A 14 -60.11 35.03 -43.53
C SER A 14 -61.21 35.12 -42.47
N SER A 15 -60.92 34.66 -41.25
CA SER A 15 -61.80 34.85 -40.09
C SER A 15 -61.41 36.15 -39.38
N SER A 16 -62.38 37.06 -39.26
CA SER A 16 -62.23 38.36 -38.60
C SER A 16 -61.62 38.21 -37.20
N GLU A 17 -60.51 38.91 -36.95
CA GLU A 17 -59.93 39.07 -35.61
C GLU A 17 -60.96 39.73 -34.69
N LYS A 18 -61.67 38.92 -33.90
CA LYS A 18 -62.35 39.42 -32.71
C LYS A 18 -61.27 39.84 -31.71
N PRO A 19 -61.37 41.03 -31.11
CA PRO A 19 -60.39 41.51 -30.14
C PRO A 19 -60.26 40.48 -29.02
N ARG A 20 -59.09 39.84 -28.93
CA ARG A 20 -58.73 38.95 -27.82
C ARG A 20 -58.85 39.78 -26.55
N LYS A 21 -59.93 39.55 -25.78
CA LYS A 21 -60.03 40.01 -24.40
C LYS A 21 -58.75 39.56 -23.71
N LYS A 22 -57.92 40.52 -23.29
CA LYS A 22 -56.77 40.28 -22.44
C LYS A 22 -57.32 39.62 -21.18
N SER A 23 -57.29 38.29 -21.13
CA SER A 23 -57.66 37.55 -19.94
C SER A 23 -56.71 38.05 -18.86
N ALA A 24 -57.26 38.61 -17.79
CA ALA A 24 -56.51 38.90 -16.58
C ALA A 24 -55.60 37.69 -16.29
N PRO A 25 -54.34 37.90 -15.84
CA PRO A 25 -53.44 36.80 -15.51
C PRO A 25 -54.23 35.79 -14.70
N SER A 26 -54.46 34.63 -15.31
CA SER A 26 -55.33 33.61 -14.77
C SER A 26 -54.84 33.32 -13.36
N LEU A 27 -55.75 33.29 -12.38
CA LEU A 27 -55.47 32.89 -10.99
C LEU A 27 -54.61 31.61 -10.91
N SER A 28 -54.66 30.76 -11.94
CA SER A 28 -53.78 29.59 -12.10
C SER A 28 -52.29 29.91 -12.15
N VAL A 29 -51.87 30.98 -12.83
CA VAL A 29 -50.45 31.37 -12.95
C VAL A 29 -49.94 31.88 -11.61
N LEU A 30 -50.74 32.70 -10.93
CA LEU A 30 -50.39 33.21 -9.59
C LEU A 30 -50.30 32.08 -8.57
N ARG A 31 -51.24 31.12 -8.59
CA ARG A 31 -51.18 29.90 -7.76
C ARG A 31 -49.95 29.05 -8.07
N SER A 32 -49.64 28.86 -9.34
CA SER A 32 -48.47 28.06 -9.75
C SER A 32 -47.18 28.65 -9.18
N ILE A 33 -47.01 29.98 -9.28
CA ILE A 33 -45.80 30.66 -8.82
C ILE A 33 -45.73 30.74 -7.29
N LEU A 34 -46.84 31.08 -6.63
CA LEU A 34 -46.83 31.31 -5.18
C LEU A 34 -46.95 30.04 -4.34
N VAL A 35 -47.49 28.96 -4.91
CA VAL A 35 -47.80 27.73 -4.16
C VAL A 35 -47.12 26.52 -4.77
N ASP A 36 -47.41 26.20 -6.03
CA ASP A 36 -47.01 24.91 -6.60
C ASP A 36 -45.49 24.82 -6.82
N VAL A 37 -44.84 25.89 -7.27
CA VAL A 37 -43.37 25.96 -7.44
C VAL A 37 -42.65 25.85 -6.09
N PRO A 38 -42.95 26.67 -5.07
CA PRO A 38 -42.35 26.51 -3.74
C PRO A 38 -42.56 25.12 -3.13
N LEU A 39 -43.76 24.54 -3.26
CA LEU A 39 -44.03 23.18 -2.78
C LEU A 39 -43.19 22.13 -3.51
N THR A 40 -43.05 22.26 -4.84
CA THR A 40 -42.21 21.36 -5.64
C THR A 40 -40.74 21.46 -5.23
N VAL A 41 -40.24 22.68 -4.99
CA VAL A 41 -38.87 22.90 -4.50
C VAL A 41 -38.69 22.28 -3.12
N LEU A 42 -39.61 22.53 -2.19
CA LEU A 42 -39.56 21.95 -0.83
C LEU A 42 -39.59 20.43 -0.85
N PHE A 43 -40.47 19.83 -1.66
CA PHE A 43 -40.55 18.38 -1.81
C PHE A 43 -39.27 17.80 -2.40
N THR A 44 -38.71 18.44 -3.44
CA THR A 44 -37.45 18.02 -4.07
C THR A 44 -36.29 18.08 -3.07
N LEU A 45 -36.19 19.16 -2.29
CA LEU A 45 -35.18 19.31 -1.24
C LEU A 45 -35.34 18.25 -0.15
N LEU A 46 -36.58 17.91 0.23
CA LEU A 46 -36.85 16.86 1.21
C LEU A 46 -36.39 15.48 0.69
N VAL A 47 -36.73 15.14 -0.56
CA VAL A 47 -36.30 13.88 -1.18
C VAL A 47 -34.78 13.82 -1.27
N LEU A 48 -34.14 14.92 -1.70
CA LEU A 48 -32.68 15.00 -1.78
C LEU A 48 -32.04 14.86 -0.39
N ALA A 49 -32.57 15.53 0.64
CA ALA A 49 -32.08 15.39 2.02
C ALA A 49 -32.27 13.96 2.55
N ALA A 50 -33.38 13.30 2.22
CA ALA A 50 -33.62 11.91 2.59
C ALA A 50 -32.64 10.95 1.89
N LEU A 51 -32.38 11.17 0.59
CA LEU A 51 -31.38 10.41 -0.18
C LEU A 51 -29.97 10.64 0.36
N ILE A 52 -29.56 11.89 0.59
CA ILE A 52 -28.26 12.22 1.20
C ILE A 52 -28.13 11.54 2.56
N ARG A 53 -29.16 11.62 3.41
CA ARG A 53 -29.16 10.98 4.72
C ARG A 53 -29.08 9.46 4.61
N HIS A 54 -29.79 8.85 3.67
CA HIS A 54 -29.72 7.41 3.41
C HIS A 54 -28.33 7.02 2.91
N CYS A 55 -27.76 7.75 1.97
CA CYS A 55 -26.41 7.50 1.46
C CYS A 55 -25.36 7.67 2.56
N TYR A 56 -25.48 8.75 3.34
CA TYR A 56 -24.59 9.03 4.46
C TYR A 56 -24.68 7.93 5.52
N ARG A 57 -25.88 7.50 5.92
CA ARG A 57 -26.03 6.49 6.98
C ARG A 57 -25.76 5.06 6.52
N GLY A 58 -26.22 4.72 5.31
CA GLY A 58 -26.14 3.37 4.77
C GLY A 58 -24.73 3.03 4.29
N TYR A 59 -24.07 3.97 3.61
CA TYR A 59 -22.76 3.74 3.00
C TYR A 59 -21.65 4.48 3.76
N VAL A 60 -21.74 5.81 3.88
CA VAL A 60 -20.60 6.59 4.42
C VAL A 60 -20.30 6.22 5.87
N THR A 61 -21.28 6.26 6.77
CA THR A 61 -21.04 5.94 8.18
C THR A 61 -20.75 4.46 8.39
N THR A 62 -21.30 3.56 7.58
CA THR A 62 -20.96 2.14 7.67
C THR A 62 -19.50 1.91 7.30
N ILE A 63 -19.03 2.49 6.18
CA ILE A 63 -17.63 2.43 5.76
C ILE A 63 -16.74 3.11 6.81
N VAL A 64 -17.05 4.34 7.21
CA VAL A 64 -16.28 5.07 8.23
C VAL A 64 -16.27 4.33 9.57
N ASN A 65 -17.37 3.72 9.99
CA ASN A 65 -17.41 2.94 11.22
C ASN A 65 -16.67 1.60 11.08
N SER A 66 -16.64 1.00 9.89
CA SER A 66 -15.81 -0.18 9.62
C SER A 66 -14.32 0.16 9.54
N LEU A 67 -13.99 1.41 9.20
CA LEU A 67 -12.62 1.96 9.23
C LEU A 67 -12.23 2.48 10.62
N ARG A 68 -13.21 2.86 11.45
CA ARG A 68 -12.99 3.28 12.83
C ARG A 68 -12.55 2.06 13.62
N ARG A 69 -11.24 1.98 13.79
CA ARG A 69 -10.63 1.13 14.80
C ARG A 69 -11.13 1.64 16.16
N GLY A 70 -11.52 0.73 17.06
CA GLY A 70 -11.96 1.07 18.41
C GLY A 70 -10.85 1.76 19.22
N ASP A 71 -11.04 1.94 20.52
CA ASP A 71 -9.87 2.17 21.36
C ASP A 71 -9.08 0.86 21.43
N THR A 72 -7.75 0.94 21.28
CA THR A 72 -6.91 -0.21 21.59
C THR A 72 -7.06 -0.56 23.07
N ASP A 73 -7.02 -1.83 23.41
CA ASP A 73 -6.81 -2.23 24.79
C ASP A 73 -5.39 -1.83 25.26
N ASN A 74 -5.06 -2.17 26.50
CA ASN A 74 -3.76 -1.84 27.10
C ASN A 74 -2.55 -2.48 26.39
N TYR A 75 -2.81 -3.40 25.45
CA TYR A 75 -1.79 -4.12 24.69
C TYR A 75 -1.73 -3.66 23.22
N GLY A 76 -2.51 -2.64 22.84
CA GLY A 76 -2.57 -2.16 21.46
C GLY A 76 -3.54 -2.95 20.57
N PHE A 77 -4.30 -3.90 21.11
CA PHE A 77 -5.22 -4.73 20.33
C PHE A 77 -6.57 -4.03 20.24
N TYR A 78 -7.17 -3.98 19.05
CA TYR A 78 -8.58 -3.61 18.97
C TYR A 78 -9.44 -4.87 19.14
N PRO A 79 -10.31 -4.95 20.17
CA PRO A 79 -11.13 -6.13 20.43
C PRO A 79 -11.96 -6.60 19.23
N GLU A 80 -12.25 -5.68 18.30
CA GLU A 80 -12.95 -5.96 17.06
C GLU A 80 -12.14 -6.76 16.02
N PHE A 81 -10.79 -6.75 16.06
CA PHE A 81 -9.93 -7.54 15.14
C PHE A 81 -10.20 -9.04 15.24
N ASN A 82 -10.60 -9.52 16.43
CA ASN A 82 -10.96 -10.93 16.65
C ASN A 82 -12.11 -11.42 15.75
N ARG A 83 -12.92 -10.51 15.18
CA ARG A 83 -14.02 -10.86 14.27
C ARG A 83 -13.62 -10.88 12.79
N ASP A 84 -12.45 -10.34 12.46
CA ASP A 84 -11.94 -10.21 11.10
C ASP A 84 -10.80 -11.19 10.81
N PHE A 85 -10.49 -12.12 11.73
CA PHE A 85 -9.54 -13.20 11.50
C PHE A 85 -9.95 -14.02 10.26
N THR A 86 -9.01 -14.22 9.34
CA THR A 86 -9.17 -15.14 8.23
C THR A 86 -8.89 -16.57 8.69
N TYR A 87 -9.23 -17.50 7.82
CA TYR A 87 -8.91 -18.92 7.92
C TYR A 87 -7.41 -19.23 7.76
N TYR A 88 -6.55 -18.23 7.49
CA TYR A 88 -5.11 -18.42 7.24
C TYR A 88 -4.22 -18.18 8.46
N ASN A 89 -4.77 -18.16 9.68
CA ASN A 89 -3.94 -18.26 10.89
C ASN A 89 -3.42 -19.71 11.05
N ARG A 90 -2.38 -20.05 10.29
CA ARG A 90 -1.74 -21.37 10.25
C ARG A 90 -0.38 -21.31 10.97
N GLN A 91 -0.08 -22.38 11.71
CA GLN A 91 1.27 -22.62 12.25
C GLN A 91 2.18 -23.17 11.16
N CYS A 92 3.41 -22.67 11.11
CA CYS A 92 4.42 -23.20 10.20
C CYS A 92 4.88 -24.58 10.66
N GLY A 93 5.29 -25.40 9.71
CA GLY A 93 6.09 -26.61 9.96
C GLY A 93 7.36 -26.60 9.11
N PRO A 94 8.30 -27.54 9.34
CA PRO A 94 9.48 -27.70 8.50
C PRO A 94 9.18 -27.83 7.01
N GLU A 95 7.99 -28.34 6.66
CA GLU A 95 7.49 -28.45 5.28
C GLU A 95 7.19 -27.12 4.59
N ASP A 96 7.03 -26.04 5.34
CA ASP A 96 6.78 -24.71 4.79
C ASP A 96 8.08 -23.98 4.38
N ILE A 97 9.25 -24.52 4.77
CA ILE A 97 10.53 -23.99 4.31
C ILE A 97 10.77 -24.42 2.87
N THR A 98 10.78 -23.44 1.99
CA THR A 98 10.77 -23.67 0.54
C THR A 98 12.15 -23.81 -0.09
N THR A 99 13.20 -23.34 0.59
CA THR A 99 14.59 -23.56 0.19
C THR A 99 15.54 -23.36 1.37
N ARG A 100 16.76 -23.92 1.23
CA ARG A 100 17.91 -23.73 2.11
C ARG A 100 19.14 -23.21 1.34
N ASP A 101 18.94 -22.82 0.08
CA ASP A 101 19.97 -22.31 -0.81
C ASP A 101 19.59 -20.88 -1.23
N ALA A 102 20.46 -19.93 -0.92
CA ALA A 102 20.27 -18.54 -1.30
C ALA A 102 20.22 -18.33 -2.82
N ASN A 103 20.81 -19.23 -3.61
CA ASN A 103 20.75 -19.16 -5.06
C ASN A 103 19.31 -19.31 -5.58
N ASP A 104 18.44 -20.02 -4.86
CA ASP A 104 17.03 -20.14 -5.22
C ASP A 104 16.24 -18.83 -5.05
N LEU A 105 16.77 -17.89 -4.25
CA LEU A 105 16.17 -16.57 -4.05
C LEU A 105 16.57 -15.56 -5.13
N MET A 106 17.57 -15.88 -5.96
CA MET A 106 18.12 -14.94 -6.93
C MET A 106 17.15 -14.70 -8.09
N VAL A 107 16.80 -13.44 -8.33
CA VAL A 107 16.08 -13.04 -9.55
C VAL A 107 17.10 -12.67 -10.62
N HIS A 108 17.09 -13.43 -11.71
CA HIS A 108 17.97 -13.19 -12.86
C HIS A 108 17.39 -12.14 -13.82
N ASP A 109 18.24 -11.46 -14.59
CA ASP A 109 17.81 -10.40 -15.51
C ASP A 109 16.89 -10.91 -16.64
N ASP A 110 16.97 -12.19 -16.97
CA ASP A 110 16.13 -12.84 -17.97
C ASP A 110 14.76 -13.27 -17.43
N TYR A 111 14.50 -13.12 -16.11
CA TYR A 111 13.18 -13.42 -15.54
C TYR A 111 12.12 -12.47 -16.08
N THR A 112 10.98 -13.05 -16.45
CA THR A 112 9.74 -12.29 -16.65
C THR A 112 9.18 -11.81 -15.31
N GLY A 113 8.34 -10.77 -15.32
CA GLY A 113 7.67 -10.32 -14.09
C GLY A 113 6.86 -11.43 -13.40
N ALA A 114 6.26 -12.33 -14.17
CA ALA A 114 5.55 -13.50 -13.64
C ALA A 114 6.47 -14.50 -12.93
N GLN A 115 7.68 -14.76 -13.47
CA GLN A 115 8.65 -15.64 -12.81
C GLN A 115 9.22 -15.03 -11.54
N ALA A 116 9.52 -13.73 -11.54
CA ALA A 116 9.95 -13.04 -10.34
C ALA A 116 8.85 -13.02 -9.26
N ALA A 117 7.59 -12.80 -9.66
CA ALA A 117 6.45 -12.89 -8.77
C ALA A 117 6.27 -14.31 -8.22
N ASP A 118 6.36 -15.35 -9.06
CA ASP A 118 6.27 -16.75 -8.61
C ASP A 118 7.37 -17.10 -7.59
N ALA A 119 8.60 -16.67 -7.84
CA ALA A 119 9.71 -16.83 -6.88
C ALA A 119 9.41 -16.13 -5.55
N MET A 120 8.92 -14.88 -5.59
CA MET A 120 8.54 -14.14 -4.39
C MET A 120 7.37 -14.79 -3.64
N MET A 121 6.33 -15.25 -4.33
CA MET A 121 5.16 -15.89 -3.69
C MET A 121 5.48 -17.30 -3.15
N LYS A 122 6.49 -17.97 -3.73
CA LYS A 122 6.98 -19.25 -3.23
C LYS A 122 7.85 -19.05 -1.99
N HIS A 123 8.86 -18.18 -2.09
CA HIS A 123 9.91 -18.08 -1.09
C HIS A 123 9.66 -16.99 -0.04
N GLY A 124 8.74 -16.05 -0.27
CA GLY A 124 8.47 -14.91 0.61
C GLY A 124 9.57 -13.84 0.61
N ALA A 125 10.69 -14.09 -0.06
CA ALA A 125 11.79 -13.18 -0.25
C ALA A 125 12.50 -13.50 -1.57
N VAL A 126 13.09 -12.48 -2.19
CA VAL A 126 13.94 -12.60 -3.36
C VAL A 126 15.13 -11.66 -3.26
N VAL A 127 16.21 -12.00 -3.94
CA VAL A 127 17.44 -11.19 -4.00
C VAL A 127 17.62 -10.65 -5.41
N LEU A 128 17.79 -9.34 -5.52
CA LEU A 128 18.15 -8.65 -6.75
C LEU A 128 19.56 -8.06 -6.59
N LYS A 129 20.32 -8.06 -7.69
CA LYS A 129 21.68 -7.49 -7.72
C LYS A 129 21.66 -6.10 -8.34
N ASP A 130 22.68 -5.33 -7.99
CA ASP A 130 23.05 -4.08 -8.68
C ASP A 130 21.90 -3.06 -8.79
N ILE A 131 21.04 -3.00 -7.76
CA ILE A 131 19.92 -2.04 -7.68
C ILE A 131 20.44 -0.60 -7.67
N LEU A 132 21.52 -0.36 -6.93
CA LEU A 132 22.27 0.89 -6.92
C LEU A 132 23.63 0.66 -7.57
N ASP A 133 24.11 1.65 -8.31
CA ASP A 133 25.51 1.67 -8.70
C ASP A 133 26.43 1.87 -7.48
N GLN A 134 27.69 1.49 -7.64
CA GLN A 134 28.66 1.48 -6.55
C GLN A 134 28.93 2.88 -5.99
N ASP A 135 28.94 3.91 -6.85
CA ASP A 135 29.20 5.29 -6.44
C ASP A 135 28.04 5.84 -5.58
N THR A 136 26.81 5.57 -5.99
CA THR A 136 25.58 5.96 -5.28
C THR A 136 25.47 5.25 -3.94
N ALA A 137 25.73 3.94 -3.90
CA ALA A 137 25.74 3.18 -2.66
C ALA A 137 26.80 3.74 -1.67
N LEU A 138 28.01 4.03 -2.16
CA LEU A 138 29.10 4.57 -1.35
C LEU A 138 28.82 5.98 -0.85
N GLU A 139 28.28 6.86 -1.69
CA GLU A 139 27.95 8.22 -1.29
C GLU A 139 26.75 8.26 -0.34
N LEU A 140 25.72 7.44 -0.57
CA LEU A 140 24.58 7.30 0.34
C LEU A 140 25.05 6.79 1.71
N ARG A 141 25.93 5.77 1.72
CA ARG A 141 26.56 5.29 2.96
C ARG A 141 27.27 6.40 3.72
N ARG A 142 28.12 7.20 3.07
CA ARG A 142 28.85 8.30 3.71
C ARG A 142 27.91 9.36 4.28
N TYR A 143 26.84 9.67 3.54
CA TYR A 143 25.81 10.57 4.04
C TYR A 143 25.20 10.03 5.35
N LEU A 144 24.86 8.74 5.39
CA LEU A 144 24.27 8.11 6.58
C LEU A 144 25.25 8.00 7.75
N GLU A 145 26.53 7.69 7.49
CA GLU A 145 27.59 7.74 8.52
C GLU A 145 27.61 9.13 9.18
N GLY A 146 27.55 10.21 8.39
CA GLY A 146 27.47 11.57 8.92
C GLY A 146 26.19 11.86 9.70
N ARG A 147 25.05 11.24 9.36
CA ARG A 147 23.82 11.34 10.17
C ARG A 147 23.95 10.62 11.51
N HIS A 148 24.63 9.47 11.53
CA HIS A 148 24.87 8.71 12.77
C HIS A 148 25.79 9.45 13.74
N ASP A 149 26.80 10.16 13.23
CA ASP A 149 27.72 10.96 14.05
C ASP A 149 26.99 12.05 14.85
N ILE A 150 25.86 12.54 14.34
CA ILE A 150 25.02 13.57 14.98
C ILE A 150 23.71 12.99 15.54
N ARG A 151 23.61 11.68 15.76
CA ARG A 151 22.36 11.00 16.12
C ARG A 151 21.65 11.62 17.32
N ASP A 152 22.38 12.12 18.31
CA ASP A 152 21.77 12.72 19.50
C ASP A 152 21.08 14.06 19.20
N GLU A 153 21.55 14.77 18.17
CA GLU A 153 21.03 16.06 17.71
C GLU A 153 19.87 15.92 16.70
N LEU A 154 19.66 14.73 16.14
CA LEU A 154 18.58 14.49 15.19
C LEU A 154 17.20 14.70 15.84
N PRO A 155 16.24 15.28 15.11
CA PRO A 155 14.90 15.49 15.62
C PRO A 155 14.16 14.15 15.80
N TRP A 156 13.19 14.11 16.71
CA TRP A 156 12.49 12.88 17.08
C TRP A 156 11.81 12.16 15.90
N HIS A 157 11.34 12.90 14.90
CA HIS A 157 10.64 12.33 13.74
C HIS A 157 11.58 11.63 12.75
N GLU A 158 12.89 11.81 12.88
CA GLU A 158 13.89 11.08 12.11
C GLU A 158 14.38 9.83 12.84
N LYS A 159 14.07 9.67 14.13
CA LYS A 159 14.52 8.55 14.97
C LYS A 159 13.43 7.49 15.02
N PHE A 160 13.51 6.47 14.16
CA PHE A 160 12.60 5.32 14.24
C PHE A 160 12.98 4.40 15.39
N TYR A 161 14.26 4.10 15.53
CA TYR A 161 14.78 3.21 16.56
C TYR A 161 16.20 3.61 16.93
N VAL A 162 16.49 3.73 18.23
CA VAL A 162 17.82 4.14 18.71
C VAL A 162 18.18 3.32 19.94
N GLU A 163 19.17 2.46 19.78
CA GLU A 163 19.87 1.75 20.85
C GLU A 163 21.37 2.12 20.82
N GLU A 164 22.14 1.57 21.76
CA GLU A 164 23.58 1.87 21.87
C GLU A 164 24.35 1.46 20.60
N ASP A 165 23.99 0.31 20.04
CA ASP A 165 24.64 -0.40 18.94
C ASP A 165 23.74 -0.58 17.71
N ARG A 166 22.51 -0.04 17.73
CA ARG A 166 21.58 -0.08 16.60
C ARG A 166 20.91 1.26 16.38
N LEU A 167 20.80 1.64 15.11
CA LEU A 167 20.21 2.90 14.71
C LEU A 167 19.36 2.72 13.46
N ALA A 168 18.09 3.09 13.55
CA ALA A 168 17.20 3.21 12.40
C ALA A 168 16.70 4.64 12.26
N LEU A 169 16.95 5.23 11.08
CA LEU A 169 16.57 6.61 10.77
C LEU A 169 15.52 6.66 9.67
N GLY A 170 14.58 7.59 9.79
CA GLY A 170 13.65 7.91 8.72
C GLY A 170 14.25 8.88 7.74
N LEU A 171 14.06 8.62 6.44
CA LEU A 171 14.55 9.48 5.37
C LEU A 171 13.40 10.06 4.55
N GLY A 172 13.40 11.37 4.38
CA GLY A 172 12.62 12.04 3.36
C GLY A 172 13.29 11.92 1.98
N ALA A 173 12.48 11.74 0.94
CA ALA A 173 12.95 11.65 -0.44
C ALA A 173 13.74 12.89 -0.94
N ASN A 174 13.57 14.03 -0.25
CA ASN A 174 14.18 15.31 -0.57
C ASN A 174 15.23 15.76 0.46
N ASP A 175 15.61 14.92 1.43
CA ASP A 175 16.50 15.32 2.53
C ASP A 175 17.94 15.55 2.05
N HIS A 176 18.35 14.84 0.99
CA HIS A 176 19.67 15.00 0.37
C HIS A 176 19.64 14.58 -1.11
N PRO A 177 20.40 15.22 -2.02
CA PRO A 177 20.45 14.83 -3.44
C PRO A 177 20.77 13.35 -3.67
N ILE A 178 21.61 12.76 -2.82
CA ILE A 178 21.98 11.34 -2.93
C ILE A 178 20.80 10.39 -2.67
N ILE A 179 19.85 10.78 -1.82
CA ILE A 179 18.63 9.99 -1.56
C ILE A 179 17.76 10.04 -2.81
N SER A 180 17.58 11.23 -3.40
CA SER A 180 16.81 11.38 -4.64
C SER A 180 17.44 10.60 -5.80
N GLU A 181 18.77 10.57 -5.89
CA GLU A 181 19.49 9.78 -6.88
C GLU A 181 19.32 8.27 -6.64
N ALA A 182 19.47 7.80 -5.40
CA ALA A 182 19.22 6.39 -5.06
C ALA A 182 17.78 5.97 -5.39
N LEU A 183 16.78 6.79 -5.04
CA LEU A 183 15.37 6.56 -5.40
C LEU A 183 15.15 6.55 -6.91
N ARG A 184 15.82 7.42 -7.65
CA ARG A 184 15.78 7.41 -9.12
C ARG A 184 16.32 6.09 -9.67
N GLN A 185 17.43 5.58 -9.13
CA GLN A 185 17.98 4.29 -9.56
C GLN A 185 17.04 3.14 -9.22
N VAL A 186 16.55 3.07 -7.99
CA VAL A 186 15.51 2.10 -7.57
C VAL A 186 14.30 2.14 -8.50
N GLY A 187 13.72 3.32 -8.72
CA GLY A 187 12.51 3.50 -9.54
C GLY A 187 12.71 3.26 -11.04
N THR A 188 13.96 3.31 -11.53
CA THR A 188 14.29 3.05 -12.94
C THR A 188 14.95 1.70 -13.17
N HIS A 189 15.21 0.92 -12.11
CA HIS A 189 15.86 -0.38 -12.20
C HIS A 189 14.93 -1.42 -12.86
N SER A 190 15.30 -1.90 -14.05
CA SER A 190 14.38 -2.63 -14.93
C SER A 190 13.96 -4.00 -14.40
N THR A 191 14.85 -4.76 -13.76
CA THR A 191 14.55 -6.08 -13.18
C THR A 191 13.67 -5.93 -11.95
N LEU A 192 14.00 -4.98 -11.06
CA LEU A 192 13.20 -4.62 -9.90
C LEU A 192 11.78 -4.17 -10.29
N ARG A 193 11.67 -3.23 -11.25
CA ARG A 193 10.37 -2.76 -11.72
C ARG A 193 9.50 -3.90 -12.23
N ARG A 194 10.05 -4.79 -13.08
CA ARG A 194 9.32 -5.96 -13.59
C ARG A 194 8.89 -6.90 -12.47
N ALA A 195 9.75 -7.14 -11.49
CA ALA A 195 9.45 -7.99 -10.34
C ALA A 195 8.30 -7.38 -9.50
N LEU A 196 8.42 -6.12 -9.11
CA LEU A 196 7.39 -5.41 -8.35
C LEU A 196 6.07 -5.33 -9.11
N GLU A 197 6.08 -4.99 -10.40
CA GLU A 197 4.86 -4.95 -11.22
C GLU A 197 4.18 -6.31 -11.34
N GLY A 198 4.95 -7.41 -11.30
CA GLY A 198 4.41 -8.76 -11.25
C GLY A 198 3.76 -9.11 -9.90
N ILE A 199 4.21 -8.48 -8.81
CA ILE A 199 3.76 -8.77 -7.44
C ILE A 199 2.58 -7.86 -7.03
N VAL A 200 2.74 -6.54 -7.14
CA VAL A 200 1.77 -5.55 -6.64
C VAL A 200 0.92 -4.92 -7.73
N GLY A 201 1.21 -5.21 -9.00
CA GLY A 201 0.55 -4.59 -10.13
C GLY A 201 1.25 -3.32 -10.61
N PRO A 202 0.62 -2.58 -11.55
CA PRO A 202 1.26 -1.45 -12.22
C PRO A 202 1.51 -0.29 -11.25
N ASP A 203 2.60 0.45 -11.50
CA ASP A 203 2.98 1.69 -10.79
C ASP A 203 3.18 1.49 -9.27
N PRO A 204 4.12 0.61 -8.84
CA PRO A 204 4.46 0.44 -7.43
C PRO A 204 4.99 1.74 -6.84
N ALA A 205 4.51 2.09 -5.64
CA ALA A 205 4.92 3.30 -4.93
C ALA A 205 5.77 2.99 -3.70
N VAL A 206 6.80 3.81 -3.48
CA VAL A 206 7.54 3.83 -2.22
C VAL A 206 6.75 4.68 -1.22
N VAL A 207 6.34 4.07 -0.10
CA VAL A 207 5.56 4.75 0.95
C VAL A 207 6.41 5.16 2.14
N GLU A 208 7.56 4.51 2.33
CA GLU A 208 8.47 4.73 3.44
C GLU A 208 9.90 4.49 2.98
N ILE A 209 10.83 5.29 3.52
CA ILE A 209 12.27 5.10 3.37
C ILE A 209 12.87 5.22 4.76
N SER A 210 13.53 4.17 5.18
CA SER A 210 14.26 4.13 6.45
C SER A 210 15.62 3.49 6.23
N THR A 211 16.50 3.70 7.20
CA THR A 211 17.81 3.06 7.24
C THR A 211 17.92 2.19 8.46
N MET A 212 18.80 1.21 8.40
CA MET A 212 19.16 0.39 9.54
C MET A 212 20.68 0.26 9.57
N THR A 213 21.26 0.51 10.74
CA THR A 213 22.69 0.37 10.98
C THR A 213 22.90 -0.44 12.24
N SER A 214 23.59 -1.57 12.05
CA SER A 214 24.10 -2.41 13.12
C SER A 214 25.57 -2.07 13.35
N MET A 215 25.90 -1.62 14.56
CA MET A 215 27.27 -1.37 14.98
C MET A 215 27.91 -2.65 15.51
N ASN A 216 29.23 -2.64 15.64
CA ASN A 216 29.96 -3.77 16.20
C ASN A 216 29.49 -4.05 17.64
N GLY A 217 29.07 -5.29 17.89
CA GLY A 217 28.53 -5.69 19.20
C GLY A 217 27.01 -5.69 19.28
N ALA A 218 26.30 -5.27 18.22
CA ALA A 218 24.85 -5.40 18.14
C ALA A 218 24.40 -6.84 18.42
N ASP A 219 23.43 -7.00 19.32
CA ASP A 219 22.80 -8.27 19.64
C ASP A 219 22.06 -8.85 18.41
N ASP A 220 21.43 -10.02 18.51
CA ASP A 220 20.53 -10.56 17.47
C ASP A 220 19.16 -9.84 17.55
N GLN A 221 18.43 -9.70 16.44
CA GLN A 221 17.02 -9.21 16.48
C GLN A 221 16.01 -10.33 16.81
N GLY A 222 16.45 -11.58 16.76
CA GLY A 222 15.55 -12.73 16.73
C GLY A 222 14.81 -12.82 15.38
N ILE A 223 14.19 -13.97 15.15
CA ILE A 223 13.36 -14.19 13.96
C ILE A 223 12.03 -13.45 14.15
N HIS A 224 11.71 -12.54 13.23
CA HIS A 224 10.48 -11.76 13.26
C HIS A 224 9.99 -11.42 11.85
N THR A 225 8.78 -10.86 11.75
CA THR A 225 8.24 -10.27 10.52
C THR A 225 8.22 -8.75 10.64
N ASP A 226 8.63 -8.04 9.59
CA ASP A 226 8.52 -6.56 9.55
C ASP A 226 7.07 -6.07 9.56
N THR A 227 6.15 -6.90 9.05
CA THR A 227 4.73 -6.57 9.11
C THR A 227 4.21 -6.87 10.50
N ASP A 228 3.67 -5.85 11.18
CA ASP A 228 2.99 -6.04 12.45
C ASP A 228 1.95 -7.15 12.35
N TYR A 229 1.86 -7.96 13.41
CA TYR A 229 0.83 -9.00 13.54
C TYR A 229 -0.57 -8.45 13.19
N PHE A 230 -0.91 -7.24 13.64
CA PHE A 230 -2.21 -6.57 13.38
C PHE A 230 -2.41 -6.10 11.94
N GLY A 231 -1.32 -5.88 11.19
CA GLY A 231 -1.34 -5.45 9.80
C GLY A 231 -1.32 -6.59 8.81
N ALA A 232 -1.11 -7.83 9.27
CA ALA A 232 -0.83 -8.95 8.38
C ALA A 232 -2.04 -9.39 7.56
N SER A 233 -1.87 -9.40 6.23
CA SER A 233 -2.91 -9.82 5.26
C SER A 233 -3.28 -11.29 5.35
N ASN A 234 -2.42 -12.10 5.95
CA ASN A 234 -2.72 -13.50 6.20
C ASN A 234 -3.59 -13.67 7.46
N LEU A 235 -3.59 -12.72 8.41
CA LEU A 235 -4.42 -12.83 9.61
C LEU A 235 -5.79 -12.21 9.41
N TYR A 236 -5.90 -11.10 8.69
CA TYR A 236 -7.13 -10.31 8.66
C TYR A 236 -7.71 -10.16 7.26
N GLY A 237 -9.03 -10.37 7.14
CA GLY A 237 -9.70 -10.33 5.83
C GLY A 237 -9.85 -8.92 5.25
N ARG A 238 -9.53 -7.90 6.06
CA ARG A 238 -9.58 -6.49 5.71
C ARG A 238 -8.22 -5.83 5.91
N THR A 239 -7.24 -6.24 5.11
CA THR A 239 -5.99 -5.51 5.02
C THR A 239 -6.04 -4.46 3.95
N PHE A 240 -5.58 -3.25 4.31
CA PHE A 240 -5.68 -2.09 3.45
C PHE A 240 -4.53 -1.97 2.46
N LEU A 241 -3.36 -2.56 2.75
CA LEU A 241 -2.22 -2.61 1.85
C LEU A 241 -1.41 -3.88 2.07
N HIS A 242 -0.96 -4.51 0.99
CA HIS A 242 0.19 -5.40 1.02
C HIS A 242 1.44 -4.52 0.90
N SER A 243 2.24 -4.47 1.96
CA SER A 243 3.55 -3.82 1.94
C SER A 243 4.64 -4.86 1.70
N TYR A 244 5.65 -4.46 0.95
CA TYR A 244 6.86 -5.26 0.75
C TYR A 244 8.04 -4.42 1.19
N THR A 245 8.89 -4.98 2.04
CA THR A 245 10.15 -4.34 2.44
C THR A 245 11.23 -4.69 1.42
N MET A 246 11.99 -3.69 0.99
CA MET A 246 13.19 -3.89 0.19
C MET A 246 14.40 -3.41 0.97
N PHE A 247 15.27 -4.35 1.35
CA PHE A 247 16.56 -4.03 1.95
C PHE A 247 17.61 -3.83 0.86
N VAL A 248 18.26 -2.67 0.86
CA VAL A 248 19.37 -2.37 -0.05
C VAL A 248 20.65 -2.26 0.77
N ALA A 249 21.57 -3.20 0.57
CA ALA A 249 22.87 -3.17 1.22
C ALA A 249 23.73 -2.03 0.63
N LEU A 250 24.23 -1.13 1.48
CA LEU A 250 25.11 -0.01 1.07
C LEU A 250 26.60 -0.33 1.20
N GLN A 251 26.91 -1.56 1.63
CA GLN A 251 28.24 -2.12 1.71
C GLN A 251 28.13 -3.64 1.59
N ASP A 252 29.26 -4.30 1.32
CA ASP A 252 29.30 -5.75 1.40
C ASP A 252 28.97 -6.24 2.81
N THR A 253 27.93 -7.06 2.93
CA THR A 253 27.53 -7.70 4.18
C THR A 253 28.07 -9.12 4.21
N THR A 254 28.56 -9.55 5.37
CA THR A 254 29.02 -10.91 5.61
C THR A 254 28.32 -11.47 6.83
N ALA A 255 28.35 -12.79 6.99
CA ALA A 255 27.93 -13.50 8.21
C ALA A 255 28.42 -12.79 9.49
N LEU A 256 29.74 -12.54 9.55
CA LEU A 256 30.40 -11.93 10.69
C LEU A 256 29.99 -10.48 10.96
N MET A 257 29.36 -9.82 9.99
CA MET A 257 28.84 -8.46 10.12
C MET A 257 27.36 -8.43 10.50
N GLY A 258 26.72 -9.59 10.69
CA GLY A 258 25.29 -9.70 10.98
C GLY A 258 24.44 -9.53 9.71
N ALA A 259 24.76 -10.26 8.65
CA ALA A 259 23.88 -10.34 7.47
C ALA A 259 22.50 -10.90 7.88
N THR A 260 21.42 -10.38 7.27
CA THR A 260 20.05 -10.77 7.62
C THR A 260 19.83 -12.26 7.44
N THR A 261 19.40 -12.94 8.50
CA THR A 261 18.94 -14.33 8.44
C THR A 261 17.55 -14.40 7.82
N LEU A 262 17.40 -15.19 6.76
CA LEU A 262 16.13 -15.42 6.08
C LEU A 262 15.60 -16.82 6.37
N CYS A 263 14.27 -16.94 6.38
CA CYS A 263 13.55 -18.21 6.51
C CYS A 263 12.56 -18.36 5.34
N PRO A 264 13.02 -18.79 4.16
CA PRO A 264 12.20 -18.76 2.96
C PRO A 264 10.97 -19.65 3.05
N GLY A 265 9.80 -19.12 2.67
CA GLY A 265 8.51 -19.81 2.65
C GLY A 265 7.60 -19.48 3.84
N THR A 266 8.15 -18.94 4.94
CA THR A 266 7.38 -18.67 6.16
C THR A 266 6.54 -17.39 6.12
N HIS A 267 6.59 -16.61 5.05
CA HIS A 267 5.73 -15.42 4.86
C HIS A 267 4.22 -15.70 4.90
N TRP A 268 3.79 -16.96 4.83
CA TRP A 268 2.40 -17.39 5.04
C TRP A 268 2.06 -17.71 6.49
N CYS A 269 3.05 -17.66 7.38
CA CYS A 269 2.96 -17.98 8.79
C CYS A 269 3.08 -16.71 9.63
N LEU A 270 2.34 -16.70 10.72
CA LEU A 270 2.09 -15.48 11.51
C LEU A 270 2.27 -15.73 13.00
N ASN A 271 2.80 -16.89 13.33
CA ASN A 271 2.81 -17.42 14.68
C ASN A 271 4.15 -17.13 15.36
N GLU A 272 4.12 -17.03 16.69
CA GLU A 272 5.27 -16.66 17.53
C GLU A 272 6.37 -17.75 17.55
N ASP A 273 6.10 -18.95 17.02
CA ASP A 273 7.00 -20.10 16.98
C ASP A 273 7.94 -20.13 15.76
N MET A 274 7.99 -19.05 14.96
CA MET A 274 8.86 -19.00 13.78
C MET A 274 10.34 -19.20 14.12
N GLU A 275 10.81 -18.75 15.28
CA GLU A 275 12.22 -18.86 15.65
C GLU A 275 12.68 -20.32 15.73
N GLU A 276 11.95 -21.18 16.44
CA GLU A 276 12.25 -22.61 16.57
C GLU A 276 12.26 -23.29 15.19
N ILE A 277 11.24 -23.02 14.37
CA ILE A 277 11.12 -23.63 13.05
C ILE A 277 12.26 -23.17 12.14
N CYS A 278 12.53 -21.86 12.10
CA CYS A 278 13.50 -21.29 11.17
C CYS A 278 14.93 -21.70 11.50
N LEU A 279 15.35 -21.54 12.76
CA LEU A 279 16.73 -21.82 13.16
C LEU A 279 17.06 -23.31 13.02
N ASP A 280 16.12 -24.21 13.38
CA ASP A 280 16.36 -25.66 13.31
C ASP A 280 16.26 -26.21 11.89
N ASN A 281 15.45 -25.60 11.02
CA ASN A 281 15.09 -26.19 9.73
C ASN A 281 15.72 -25.53 8.51
N GLY A 282 16.73 -24.67 8.73
CA GLY A 282 17.64 -24.23 7.66
C GLY A 282 17.47 -22.79 7.21
N ALA A 283 17.12 -21.89 8.13
CA ALA A 283 17.41 -20.48 7.95
C ALA A 283 18.90 -20.27 7.60
N PHE A 284 19.16 -19.25 6.79
CA PHE A 284 20.50 -18.90 6.33
C PHE A 284 20.62 -17.39 6.15
N GLU A 285 21.85 -16.91 6.21
CA GLU A 285 22.15 -15.49 6.07
C GLU A 285 22.19 -15.06 4.59
N ALA A 286 21.48 -13.98 4.28
CA ALA A 286 21.51 -13.32 2.98
C ALA A 286 22.70 -12.34 2.92
N SER A 287 23.89 -12.87 2.67
CA SER A 287 25.10 -12.07 2.46
C SER A 287 25.17 -11.51 1.04
N SER A 288 25.52 -10.22 0.90
CA SER A 288 25.65 -9.57 -0.41
C SER A 288 26.85 -10.07 -1.23
N ASN A 289 27.83 -10.72 -0.61
CA ASN A 289 29.02 -11.23 -1.30
C ASN A 289 28.79 -12.61 -1.98
N GLY A 290 27.57 -13.14 -1.92
CA GLY A 290 27.19 -14.42 -2.51
C GLY A 290 27.77 -15.66 -1.82
N ARG A 291 28.47 -15.50 -0.68
CA ARG A 291 28.84 -16.59 0.22
C ARG A 291 27.77 -16.69 1.29
N THR A 292 26.71 -17.39 0.97
CA THR A 292 25.76 -17.81 1.98
C THR A 292 26.35 -19.03 2.69
N GLY A 293 26.44 -18.92 4.02
CA GLY A 293 27.05 -19.92 4.89
C GLY A 293 26.16 -20.11 6.11
N LYS A 294 26.26 -21.31 6.70
CA LYS A 294 25.94 -21.53 8.10
C LYS A 294 27.23 -21.41 8.92
#